data_AF-A0AAP9ZB08-F1
#
_entry.id   AF-A0AAP9ZB08-F1
#
_cell.length_a   1.000
_cell.length_b   1.000
_cell.length_c   1.000
_cell.angle_alpha   90.00
_cell.angle_beta   90.00
_cell.angle_gamma   90.00
#
_symmetry.space_group_name_H-M   'P 1'
#
loop_
_entity.id
_entity.type
_entity.pdbx_description
1 polymer ?
#
loop_
_entity_poly.entity_id
_entity_poly.type
_entity_poly.pdbx_seq_one_letter_code
_entity_poly.pdbx_strand_id
1 'polypeptide(L)'
;MTVEKEIRDYLFANIRERDTKSRDIDLVLYFYGFGKDLWPTLEDAAIKFNVGDSEGRRSERPRQIIKSKFREVAVLSKFYLLSEFSKYLNSFSVHSSEDLNKYLEVNGLFDGDQNIVSLVRLLNDLGEAKEYKVYTIDLKELTRSRYNENREIIVGRESRVKALQKALKKAKTIPGLLGIARLQYLMEEVGLEDIEAQVLLHVIKSDSDSWFYRYNGEDYYLFESRDNVIVNSLEKIKNIASQEELNTLAIVLENSLKRRTAPKKRKYPPVDVIKQYLQSSKYTQIKGSIVQINIELGKLTDIEKAVGNYLSESNANDYPTISNYLISLGYDKPLVDKTVFHSPLLFVDKSEGKFHYKYRLIGRSVNNADMPNMYEVFRQKLIKASLDGTDGSGSVATRKEHHILSLWLFEGKEKEKCAICKKEFSVKSLVTAHKKKRKDCAENERTDPYIVMPLCVFGCDYLYENRVIYVDFGVVKLTDCLEEGYGCELSYIENIKGNRLDSKWLKGGDLYFPKPNKKKQSDA
;
A
#
# COMPACT_ATOMS: atom_id res chain seq x y z
N MET A 1 2.50 -15.19 -32.40
CA MET A 1 2.47 -13.99 -33.27
C MET A 1 2.31 -12.81 -32.32
N THR A 2 3.18 -11.80 -32.36
CA THR A 2 3.17 -10.67 -31.43
C THR A 2 2.62 -9.41 -32.05
N VAL A 3 2.25 -8.43 -31.22
CA VAL A 3 1.81 -7.10 -31.67
C VAL A 3 2.88 -6.42 -32.52
N GLU A 4 4.16 -6.53 -32.14
CA GLU A 4 5.26 -5.97 -32.95
C GLU A 4 5.26 -6.57 -34.36
N LYS A 5 5.17 -7.90 -34.45
CA LYS A 5 5.18 -8.61 -35.74
C LYS A 5 3.96 -8.22 -36.58
N GLU A 6 2.79 -8.13 -35.97
CA GLU A 6 1.56 -7.73 -36.65
C GLU A 6 1.66 -6.33 -37.27
N ILE A 7 2.21 -5.35 -36.53
CA ILE A 7 2.44 -4.00 -37.04
C ILE A 7 3.51 -3.99 -38.12
N ARG A 8 4.61 -4.74 -37.93
CA ARG A 8 5.70 -4.84 -38.90
C ARG A 8 5.21 -5.38 -40.24
N ASP A 9 4.45 -6.48 -40.22
CA ASP A 9 3.89 -7.13 -41.41
C ASP A 9 2.91 -6.18 -42.13
N TYR A 10 2.05 -5.48 -41.38
CA TYR A 10 1.16 -4.46 -41.93
C TYR A 10 1.93 -3.31 -42.61
N LEU A 11 2.95 -2.75 -41.94
CA LEU A 11 3.74 -1.66 -42.50
C LEU A 11 4.52 -2.11 -43.74
N PHE A 12 5.06 -3.33 -43.74
CA PHE A 12 5.78 -3.88 -44.89
C PHE A 12 4.88 -4.03 -46.13
N ALA A 13 3.62 -4.42 -45.94
CA ALA A 13 2.64 -4.55 -47.02
C ALA A 13 2.12 -3.21 -47.55
N ASN A 14 2.03 -2.17 -46.70
CA ASN A 14 1.38 -0.90 -47.06
C ASN A 14 2.35 0.24 -47.41
N ILE A 15 3.62 0.17 -47.01
CA ILE A 15 4.63 1.17 -47.38
C ILE A 15 5.21 0.84 -48.76
N ARG A 16 5.16 1.82 -49.67
CA ARG A 16 5.76 1.73 -51.02
C ARG A 16 7.25 1.38 -50.96
N GLU A 17 7.69 0.53 -51.88
CA GLU A 17 9.09 0.11 -52.02
C GLU A 17 10.01 1.30 -52.34
N ARG A 18 10.97 1.55 -51.44
CA ARG A 18 12.00 2.61 -51.50
C ARG A 18 13.17 2.22 -50.61
N ASP A 19 14.35 2.78 -50.85
CA ASP A 19 15.55 2.53 -50.02
C ASP A 19 15.35 2.85 -48.54
N THR A 20 14.41 3.74 -48.21
CA THR A 20 14.10 4.13 -46.83
C THR A 20 13.07 3.23 -46.15
N LYS A 21 12.47 2.27 -46.85
CA LYS A 21 11.34 1.48 -46.34
C LYS A 21 11.64 0.80 -45.01
N SER A 22 12.75 0.07 -44.92
CA SER A 22 13.15 -0.63 -43.69
C SER A 22 13.34 0.35 -42.52
N ARG A 23 14.08 1.44 -42.74
CA ARG A 23 14.31 2.47 -41.73
C ARG A 23 13.01 3.11 -41.24
N ASP A 24 12.10 3.43 -42.17
CA ASP A 24 10.84 4.08 -41.84
C ASP A 24 9.92 3.13 -41.04
N ILE A 25 9.94 1.81 -41.32
CA ILE A 25 9.25 0.79 -40.53
C ILE A 25 9.83 0.72 -39.12
N ASP A 26 11.15 0.58 -39.00
CA ASP A 26 11.83 0.47 -37.70
C ASP A 26 11.68 1.74 -36.86
N LEU A 27 11.60 2.92 -37.50
CA LEU A 27 11.31 4.19 -36.82
C LEU A 27 9.91 4.21 -36.22
N VAL A 28 8.90 3.73 -36.95
CA VAL A 28 7.52 3.65 -36.43
C VAL A 28 7.45 2.69 -35.25
N LEU A 29 8.03 1.50 -35.37
CA LEU A 29 8.06 0.50 -34.30
C LEU A 29 8.81 1.05 -33.07
N TYR A 30 9.96 1.67 -33.28
CA TYR A 30 10.71 2.29 -32.19
C TYR A 30 9.94 3.40 -31.48
N PHE A 31 9.24 4.28 -32.20
CA PHE A 31 8.48 5.36 -31.58
C PHE A 31 7.37 4.86 -30.62
N TYR A 32 6.77 3.71 -30.95
CA TYR A 32 5.83 3.01 -30.10
C TYR A 32 6.52 2.07 -29.09
N GLY A 33 7.81 2.27 -28.81
CA GLY A 33 8.53 1.57 -27.75
C GLY A 33 8.66 0.06 -27.98
N PHE A 34 8.60 -0.41 -29.23
CA PHE A 34 9.03 -1.76 -29.58
C PHE A 34 10.57 -1.75 -29.66
N GLY A 35 11.24 -2.46 -28.75
CA GLY A 35 12.69 -2.50 -28.59
C GLY A 35 13.15 -2.18 -27.16
N LYS A 36 14.42 -1.79 -26.99
CA LYS A 36 15.02 -1.54 -25.66
C LYS A 36 14.49 -0.29 -24.95
N ASP A 37 14.09 0.74 -25.69
CA ASP A 37 13.62 2.00 -25.10
C ASP A 37 12.10 1.96 -25.00
N LEU A 38 11.56 1.92 -23.78
CA LEU A 38 10.13 1.69 -23.56
C LEU A 38 9.25 2.93 -23.84
N TRP A 39 9.74 4.15 -23.69
CA TRP A 39 8.93 5.35 -24.00
C TRP A 39 9.68 6.39 -24.84
N PRO A 40 10.01 6.11 -26.11
CA PRO A 40 10.80 7.02 -26.94
C PRO A 40 10.04 8.28 -27.34
N THR A 41 10.78 9.37 -27.52
CA THR A 41 10.31 10.64 -28.08
C THR A 41 10.57 10.65 -29.58
N LEU A 42 9.97 11.63 -30.27
CA LEU A 42 10.31 11.94 -31.66
C LEU A 42 11.79 12.32 -31.81
N GLU A 43 12.39 12.93 -30.80
CA GLU A 43 13.80 13.32 -30.82
C GLU A 43 14.72 12.10 -30.65
N ASP A 44 14.38 11.16 -29.76
CA ASP A 44 15.11 9.89 -29.65
C ASP A 44 15.06 9.11 -30.98
N ALA A 45 13.90 9.11 -31.64
CA ALA A 45 13.74 8.48 -32.95
C ALA A 45 14.56 9.20 -34.03
N ALA A 46 14.63 10.54 -34.01
CA ALA A 46 15.48 11.31 -34.91
C ALA A 46 16.96 10.94 -34.75
N ILE A 47 17.44 10.87 -33.50
CA ILE A 47 18.83 10.54 -33.16
C ILE A 47 19.15 9.11 -33.58
N LYS A 48 18.32 8.14 -33.20
CA LYS A 48 18.56 6.71 -33.43
C LYS A 48 18.61 6.34 -34.90
N PHE A 49 17.75 6.94 -35.73
CA PHE A 49 17.64 6.62 -37.15
C PHE A 49 18.31 7.67 -38.07
N ASN A 50 19.00 8.64 -37.47
CA ASN A 50 19.69 9.74 -38.16
C ASN A 50 18.77 10.46 -39.17
N VAL A 51 17.64 10.97 -38.68
CA VAL A 51 16.61 11.64 -39.50
C VAL A 51 16.35 13.07 -39.01
N GLY A 52 16.62 14.06 -39.86
CA GLY A 52 16.38 15.49 -39.60
C GLY A 52 17.67 16.28 -39.39
N ASP A 53 17.85 17.37 -40.15
CA ASP A 53 19.18 17.98 -40.39
C ASP A 53 19.50 19.24 -39.55
N SER A 54 18.75 19.55 -38.49
CA SER A 54 19.00 20.79 -37.72
C SER A 54 18.64 20.72 -36.23
N GLU A 55 19.54 21.23 -35.38
CA GLU A 55 19.25 21.52 -33.96
C GLU A 55 18.00 22.42 -33.86
N GLY A 56 16.98 21.95 -33.14
CA GLY A 56 15.69 22.63 -32.99
C GLY A 56 14.55 22.14 -33.90
N ARG A 57 14.81 21.35 -34.96
CA ARG A 57 13.75 20.76 -35.82
C ARG A 57 13.85 19.23 -36.02
N ARG A 58 14.73 18.55 -35.27
CA ARG A 58 14.98 17.09 -35.41
C ARG A 58 13.70 16.23 -35.30
N SER A 59 12.76 16.62 -34.45
CA SER A 59 11.52 15.87 -34.21
C SER A 59 10.49 15.92 -35.35
N GLU A 60 10.61 16.88 -36.28
CA GLU A 60 9.60 17.12 -37.32
C GLU A 60 9.62 16.03 -38.39
N ARG A 61 10.80 15.55 -38.77
CA ARG A 61 10.91 14.51 -39.80
C ARG A 61 10.36 13.14 -39.33
N PRO A 62 10.71 12.62 -38.13
CA PRO A 62 10.05 11.45 -37.56
C PRO A 62 8.53 11.61 -37.45
N ARG A 63 8.05 12.79 -37.02
CA ARG A 63 6.61 13.08 -36.91
C ARG A 63 5.89 12.91 -38.25
N GLN A 64 6.46 13.44 -39.34
CA GLN A 64 5.89 13.32 -40.69
C GLN A 64 5.86 11.87 -41.18
N ILE A 65 6.92 11.10 -40.90
CA ILE A 65 6.99 9.68 -41.24
C ILE A 65 5.88 8.92 -40.51
N ILE A 66 5.81 9.03 -39.18
CA ILE A 66 4.80 8.33 -38.36
C ILE A 66 3.37 8.73 -38.77
N LYS A 67 3.14 10.02 -39.02
CA LYS A 67 1.84 10.53 -39.46
C LYS A 67 1.41 9.89 -40.80
N SER A 68 2.23 10.05 -41.83
CA SER A 68 1.87 9.65 -43.20
C SER A 68 1.93 8.15 -43.46
N LYS A 69 2.81 7.42 -42.74
CA LYS A 69 3.04 5.99 -42.96
C LYS A 69 2.23 5.09 -42.04
N PHE A 70 1.74 5.61 -40.92
CA PHE A 70 1.00 4.84 -39.95
C PHE A 70 -0.30 5.52 -39.54
N ARG A 71 -0.26 6.66 -38.83
CA ARG A 71 -1.47 7.24 -38.19
C ARG A 71 -2.61 7.59 -39.15
N GLU A 72 -2.30 8.01 -40.38
CA GLU A 72 -3.33 8.37 -41.38
C GLU A 72 -3.89 7.17 -42.15
N VAL A 73 -3.22 6.01 -42.10
CA VAL A 73 -3.52 4.87 -42.98
C VAL A 73 -3.95 3.63 -42.19
N ALA A 74 -3.41 3.46 -40.99
CA ALA A 74 -3.69 2.35 -40.10
C ALA A 74 -5.06 2.50 -39.44
N VAL A 75 -5.82 1.41 -39.40
CA VAL A 75 -7.09 1.30 -38.68
C VAL A 75 -7.06 0.04 -37.81
N LEU A 76 -7.66 0.10 -36.62
CA LEU A 76 -7.56 -0.97 -35.61
C LEU A 76 -8.01 -2.34 -36.15
N SER A 77 -9.03 -2.38 -37.02
CA SER A 77 -9.57 -3.61 -37.62
C SER A 77 -8.57 -4.40 -38.49
N LYS A 78 -7.39 -3.83 -38.80
CA LYS A 78 -6.29 -4.52 -39.48
C LYS A 78 -5.35 -5.26 -38.53
N PHE A 79 -5.54 -5.08 -37.22
CA PHE A 79 -4.70 -5.65 -36.18
C PHE A 79 -5.58 -6.48 -35.23
N TYR A 80 -5.58 -7.80 -35.40
CA TYR A 80 -6.29 -8.75 -34.57
C TYR A 80 -5.86 -8.67 -33.10
N LEU A 81 -4.55 -8.72 -32.80
CA LEU A 81 -4.08 -8.74 -31.41
C LEU A 81 -4.37 -7.42 -30.69
N LEU A 82 -4.17 -6.30 -31.37
CA LEU A 82 -4.54 -4.98 -30.83
C LEU A 82 -6.04 -4.81 -30.66
N SER A 83 -6.85 -5.38 -31.56
CA SER A 83 -8.32 -5.35 -31.44
C SER A 83 -8.78 -6.12 -30.20
N GLU A 84 -8.22 -7.31 -29.95
CA GLU A 84 -8.52 -8.09 -28.75
C GLU A 84 -8.08 -7.36 -27.47
N PHE A 85 -6.88 -6.76 -27.46
CA PHE A 85 -6.43 -5.95 -26.34
C PHE A 85 -7.32 -4.71 -26.11
N SER A 86 -7.78 -4.05 -27.17
CA SER A 86 -8.72 -2.93 -27.08
C SER A 86 -10.05 -3.36 -26.46
N LYS A 87 -10.59 -4.52 -26.85
CA LYS A 87 -11.80 -5.09 -26.22
C LYS A 87 -11.59 -5.35 -24.73
N TYR A 88 -10.46 -5.96 -24.37
CA TYR A 88 -10.12 -6.19 -22.97
C TYR A 88 -9.97 -4.89 -22.18
N LEU A 89 -9.25 -3.90 -22.71
CA LEU A 89 -9.08 -2.59 -22.07
C LEU A 89 -10.44 -1.89 -21.85
N ASN A 90 -11.37 -2.03 -22.80
CA ASN A 90 -12.71 -1.46 -22.69
C ASN A 90 -13.66 -2.24 -21.78
N SER A 91 -13.32 -3.46 -21.36
CA SER A 91 -14.14 -4.28 -20.46
C SER A 91 -14.27 -3.68 -19.04
N PHE A 92 -13.29 -2.87 -18.62
CA PHE A 92 -13.29 -2.20 -17.32
C PHE A 92 -12.90 -0.72 -17.43
N SER A 93 -13.39 0.09 -16.50
CA SER A 93 -13.10 1.52 -16.44
C SER A 93 -11.66 1.84 -16.01
N VAL A 94 -11.07 0.94 -15.22
CA VAL A 94 -9.74 1.06 -14.62
C VAL A 94 -9.12 -0.33 -14.53
N HIS A 95 -7.82 -0.40 -14.76
CA HIS A 95 -7.02 -1.62 -14.75
C HIS A 95 -5.75 -1.41 -13.92
N SER A 96 -5.36 -2.42 -13.17
CA SER A 96 -4.02 -2.49 -12.56
C SER A 96 -2.99 -2.96 -13.59
N SER A 97 -1.71 -2.68 -13.35
CA SER A 97 -0.64 -3.24 -14.20
C SER A 97 -0.57 -4.76 -14.12
N GLU A 98 -0.95 -5.39 -13.00
CA GLU A 98 -0.95 -6.87 -12.90
C GLU A 98 -1.99 -7.48 -13.83
N ASP A 99 -3.22 -6.97 -13.82
CA ASP A 99 -4.30 -7.51 -14.66
C ASP A 99 -3.94 -7.41 -16.14
N LEU A 100 -3.38 -6.26 -16.54
CA LEU A 100 -2.90 -6.03 -17.89
C LEU A 100 -1.74 -6.96 -18.24
N ASN A 101 -0.71 -7.04 -17.40
CA ASN A 101 0.45 -7.91 -17.63
C ASN A 101 0.03 -9.38 -17.77
N LYS A 102 -0.85 -9.85 -16.89
CA LYS A 102 -1.41 -11.21 -16.97
C LYS A 102 -2.13 -11.44 -18.28
N TYR A 103 -2.94 -10.48 -18.74
CA TYR A 103 -3.60 -10.58 -20.04
C TYR A 103 -2.59 -10.63 -21.19
N LEU A 104 -1.54 -9.79 -21.15
CA LEU A 104 -0.49 -9.75 -22.18
C LEU A 104 0.27 -11.08 -22.28
N GLU A 105 0.61 -11.69 -21.13
CA GLU A 105 1.31 -12.97 -21.05
C GLU A 105 0.47 -14.12 -21.59
N VAL A 106 -0.77 -14.27 -21.10
CA VAL A 106 -1.68 -15.36 -21.50
C VAL A 106 -1.97 -15.34 -22.99
N ASN A 107 -2.07 -14.16 -23.59
CA ASN A 107 -2.37 -14.01 -25.01
C ASN A 107 -1.11 -13.85 -25.88
N GLY A 108 0.09 -13.90 -25.30
CA GLY A 108 1.37 -13.85 -26.03
C GLY A 108 1.56 -12.58 -26.87
N LEU A 109 1.17 -11.41 -26.34
CA LEU A 109 1.19 -10.16 -27.12
C LEU A 109 2.61 -9.63 -27.40
N PHE A 110 3.61 -10.03 -26.61
CA PHE A 110 4.99 -9.56 -26.70
C PHE A 110 6.03 -10.68 -26.55
N ASP A 111 7.18 -10.51 -27.21
CA ASP A 111 8.38 -11.32 -27.05
C ASP A 111 9.38 -10.56 -26.15
N GLY A 112 9.16 -10.53 -24.83
CA GLY A 112 10.06 -9.86 -23.88
C GLY A 112 9.38 -8.86 -22.95
N ASP A 113 10.10 -7.79 -22.57
CA ASP A 113 9.65 -6.82 -21.58
C ASP A 113 8.34 -6.11 -22.02
N GLN A 114 7.35 -6.16 -21.15
CA GLN A 114 5.98 -5.76 -21.42
C GLN A 114 5.85 -4.23 -21.39
N ASN A 115 5.25 -3.65 -22.44
CA ASN A 115 5.11 -2.21 -22.55
C ASN A 115 3.64 -1.76 -22.69
N ILE A 116 2.92 -1.83 -21.56
CA ILE A 116 1.52 -1.36 -21.44
C ILE A 116 1.39 0.08 -21.93
N VAL A 117 2.33 0.96 -21.56
CA VAL A 117 2.27 2.38 -21.91
C VAL A 117 2.26 2.56 -23.42
N SER A 118 3.09 1.81 -24.13
CA SER A 118 3.13 1.81 -25.58
C SER A 118 1.84 1.32 -26.22
N LEU A 119 1.23 0.24 -25.71
CA LEU A 119 -0.06 -0.22 -26.24
C LEU A 119 -1.16 0.83 -26.06
N VAL A 120 -1.23 1.46 -24.89
CA VAL A 120 -2.21 2.52 -24.63
C VAL A 120 -1.98 3.72 -25.54
N ARG A 121 -0.72 4.12 -25.78
CA ARG A 121 -0.37 5.19 -26.74
C ARG A 121 -0.73 4.82 -28.18
N LEU A 122 -0.48 3.57 -28.57
CA LEU A 122 -0.78 3.06 -29.90
C LEU A 122 -2.29 3.05 -30.15
N LEU A 123 -3.09 2.50 -29.23
CA LEU A 123 -4.55 2.53 -29.33
C LEU A 123 -5.11 3.95 -29.30
N ASN A 124 -4.48 4.86 -28.56
CA ASN A 124 -4.84 6.29 -28.57
C ASN A 124 -4.64 6.91 -29.96
N ASP A 125 -3.51 6.66 -30.61
CA ASP A 125 -3.20 7.15 -31.95
C ASP A 125 -4.09 6.52 -33.04
N LEU A 126 -4.55 5.28 -32.84
CA LEU A 126 -5.54 4.61 -33.69
C LEU A 126 -6.99 5.06 -33.39
N GLY A 127 -7.18 5.88 -32.35
CA GLY A 127 -8.46 6.52 -32.02
C GLY A 127 -9.39 5.73 -31.09
N GLU A 128 -8.93 4.62 -30.52
CA GLU A 128 -9.75 3.60 -29.84
C GLU A 128 -9.60 3.61 -28.31
N ALA A 129 -8.63 4.35 -27.78
CA ALA A 129 -8.38 4.48 -26.34
C ALA A 129 -8.34 5.94 -25.84
N LYS A 130 -8.93 6.90 -26.57
CA LYS A 130 -8.83 8.35 -26.30
C LYS A 130 -9.16 8.78 -24.86
N GLU A 131 -10.03 8.04 -24.19
CA GLU A 131 -10.43 8.32 -22.81
C GLU A 131 -9.47 7.75 -21.77
N TYR A 132 -8.65 6.77 -22.14
CA TYR A 132 -7.72 6.07 -21.26
C TYR A 132 -6.36 6.78 -21.22
N LYS A 133 -5.89 6.97 -19.99
CA LYS A 133 -4.56 7.48 -19.69
C LYS A 133 -3.87 6.55 -18.70
N VAL A 134 -2.56 6.72 -18.59
CA VAL A 134 -1.72 5.99 -17.65
C VAL A 134 -1.41 6.90 -16.45
N TYR A 135 -1.51 6.34 -15.26
CA TYR A 135 -1.30 7.01 -13.99
C TYR A 135 -0.29 6.23 -13.15
N THR A 136 0.45 6.93 -12.31
CA THR A 136 1.22 6.32 -11.22
C THR A 136 0.28 5.77 -10.15
N ILE A 137 0.79 4.91 -9.26
CA ILE A 137 0.01 4.33 -8.16
C ILE A 137 -0.64 5.40 -7.24
N ASP A 138 -0.05 6.60 -7.10
CA ASP A 138 -0.65 7.73 -6.37
C ASP A 138 -1.69 8.51 -7.19
N LEU A 139 -2.20 7.93 -8.28
CA LEU A 139 -3.21 8.46 -9.20
C LEU A 139 -2.81 9.78 -9.88
N LYS A 140 -1.52 10.07 -10.02
CA LYS A 140 -1.04 11.21 -10.82
C LYS A 140 -0.81 10.76 -12.26
N GLU A 141 -1.12 11.62 -13.23
CA GLU A 141 -0.88 11.30 -14.64
C GLU A 141 0.61 10.98 -14.85
N LEU A 142 0.87 9.85 -15.51
CA LEU A 142 2.21 9.35 -15.72
C LEU A 142 2.92 10.25 -16.74
N THR A 143 4.13 10.68 -16.38
CA THR A 143 5.01 11.45 -17.26
C THR A 143 6.27 10.64 -17.51
N ARG A 144 6.96 10.89 -18.62
CA ARG A 144 8.19 10.18 -18.96
C ARG A 144 9.26 10.27 -17.86
N SER A 145 9.40 11.41 -17.19
CA SER A 145 10.36 11.59 -16.08
C SER A 145 10.00 10.78 -14.82
N ARG A 146 8.75 10.31 -14.71
CA ARG A 146 8.27 9.46 -13.62
C ARG A 146 8.16 7.99 -14.01
N TYR A 147 8.32 7.70 -15.29
CA TYR A 147 8.29 6.35 -15.81
C TYR A 147 9.65 5.70 -15.58
N ASN A 148 9.68 4.80 -14.60
CA ASN A 148 10.79 3.89 -14.38
C ASN A 148 10.28 2.48 -14.63
N GLU A 149 11.13 1.58 -15.15
CA GLU A 149 10.78 0.22 -15.62
C GLU A 149 10.18 -0.71 -14.55
N ASN A 150 10.02 -0.25 -13.31
CA ASN A 150 9.62 -1.08 -12.16
C ASN A 150 8.56 -0.42 -11.26
N ARG A 151 7.84 0.60 -11.73
CA ARG A 151 6.76 1.22 -10.95
C ARG A 151 5.40 0.72 -11.40
N GLU A 152 4.59 0.35 -10.41
CA GLU A 152 3.21 -0.01 -10.61
C GLU A 152 2.42 1.17 -11.20
N ILE A 153 1.66 0.88 -12.25
CA ILE A 153 0.86 1.86 -12.98
C ILE A 153 -0.61 1.46 -12.95
N ILE A 154 -1.47 2.46 -13.14
CA ILE A 154 -2.91 2.30 -13.29
C ILE A 154 -3.27 2.84 -14.67
N VAL A 155 -4.02 2.06 -15.44
CA VAL A 155 -4.58 2.52 -16.72
C VAL A 155 -6.07 2.69 -16.53
N GLY A 156 -6.61 3.86 -16.85
CA GLY A 156 -8.04 4.10 -16.64
C GLY A 156 -8.58 5.31 -17.36
N ARG A 157 -9.91 5.36 -17.47
CA ARG A 157 -10.62 6.49 -18.06
C ARG A 157 -10.44 7.74 -17.20
N GLU A 158 -10.14 8.87 -17.81
CA GLU A 158 -9.85 10.12 -17.08
C GLU A 158 -10.96 10.52 -16.10
N SER A 159 -12.22 10.37 -16.50
CA SER A 159 -13.38 10.67 -15.64
C SER A 159 -13.44 9.80 -14.38
N ARG A 160 -13.09 8.51 -14.51
CA ARG A 160 -13.14 7.53 -13.42
C ARG A 160 -11.92 7.64 -12.51
N VAL A 161 -10.74 7.92 -13.05
CA VAL A 161 -9.56 8.24 -12.23
C VAL A 161 -9.76 9.53 -11.42
N LYS A 162 -10.43 10.55 -11.98
CA LYS A 162 -10.84 11.73 -11.19
C LYS A 162 -11.79 11.38 -10.04
N ALA A 163 -12.68 10.39 -10.21
CA ALA A 163 -13.51 9.89 -9.13
C ALA A 163 -12.67 9.17 -8.05
N LEU A 164 -11.71 8.34 -8.45
CA LEU A 164 -10.76 7.69 -7.53
C LEU A 164 -9.91 8.72 -6.76
N GLN A 165 -9.44 9.78 -7.40
CA GLN A 165 -8.71 10.87 -6.73
C GLN A 165 -9.58 11.57 -5.67
N LYS A 166 -10.87 11.81 -5.96
CA LYS A 166 -11.83 12.36 -4.98
C LYS A 166 -12.06 11.38 -3.82
N ALA A 167 -12.17 10.09 -4.13
CA ALA A 167 -12.31 9.03 -3.12
C ALA A 167 -11.06 8.93 -2.22
N LEU A 168 -9.85 9.03 -2.78
CA LEU A 168 -8.59 9.04 -2.03
C LEU A 168 -8.50 10.26 -1.10
N LYS A 169 -8.95 11.45 -1.53
CA LYS A 169 -9.03 12.62 -0.64
C LYS A 169 -9.97 12.36 0.55
N LYS A 170 -11.12 11.71 0.31
CA LYS A 170 -12.01 11.29 1.40
C LYS A 170 -11.34 10.25 2.30
N ALA A 171 -10.63 9.28 1.72
CA ALA A 171 -9.88 8.26 2.46
C ALA A 171 -8.85 8.87 3.42
N LYS A 172 -8.22 10.00 3.06
CA LYS A 172 -7.33 10.73 3.98
C LYS A 172 -8.11 11.54 5.04
N THR A 173 -9.19 12.20 4.62
CA THR A 173 -9.98 13.10 5.48
C THR A 173 -10.74 12.38 6.60
N ILE A 174 -11.33 11.21 6.29
CA ILE A 174 -12.18 10.47 7.24
C ILE A 174 -11.42 10.04 8.50
N PRO A 175 -10.30 9.28 8.43
CA PRO A 175 -9.47 8.98 9.58
C PRO A 175 -8.78 10.22 10.13
N GLY A 176 -8.46 11.22 9.29
CA GLY A 176 -7.90 12.49 9.77
C GLY A 176 -8.72 13.13 10.89
N LEU A 177 -10.06 13.03 10.82
CA LEU A 177 -10.98 13.55 11.84
C LEU A 177 -11.30 12.56 12.98
N LEU A 178 -11.28 11.26 12.70
CA LEU A 178 -11.62 10.20 13.67
C LEU A 178 -10.41 9.63 14.42
N GLY A 179 -9.19 10.00 14.01
CA GLY A 179 -7.96 9.35 14.42
C GLY A 179 -7.71 8.07 13.61
N ILE A 180 -8.59 7.09 13.80
CA ILE A 180 -8.61 5.82 13.05
C ILE A 180 -10.04 5.58 12.59
N ALA A 181 -10.23 5.25 11.33
CA ALA A 181 -11.56 5.06 10.77
C ALA A 181 -11.81 3.61 10.37
N ARG A 182 -13.07 3.21 10.43
CA ARG A 182 -13.52 1.98 9.76
C ARG A 182 -13.49 2.18 8.27
N LEU A 183 -12.99 1.20 7.54
CA LEU A 183 -12.94 1.20 6.08
C LEU A 183 -14.34 1.29 5.47
N GLN A 184 -15.32 0.66 6.12
CA GLN A 184 -16.73 0.71 5.73
C GLN A 184 -17.27 2.14 5.57
N TYR A 185 -16.84 3.09 6.41
CA TYR A 185 -17.25 4.50 6.29
C TYR A 185 -16.76 5.17 4.99
N LEU A 186 -15.64 4.70 4.44
CA LEU A 186 -15.18 5.14 3.13
C LEU A 186 -16.05 4.51 2.05
N MET A 187 -16.23 3.19 2.11
CA MET A 187 -16.99 2.42 1.11
C MET A 187 -18.43 2.93 0.97
N GLU A 188 -19.09 3.31 2.07
CA GLU A 188 -20.44 3.89 2.05
C GLU A 188 -20.50 5.31 1.44
N GLU A 189 -19.39 6.05 1.42
CA GLU A 189 -19.34 7.42 0.89
C GLU A 189 -18.83 7.53 -0.53
N VAL A 190 -18.23 6.46 -1.05
CA VAL A 190 -17.65 6.39 -2.38
C VAL A 190 -18.52 5.43 -3.19
N GLY A 191 -19.36 5.97 -4.07
CA GLY A 191 -20.16 5.17 -5.00
C GLY A 191 -19.29 4.61 -6.12
N LEU A 192 -18.35 3.73 -5.76
CA LEU A 192 -17.41 3.07 -6.66
C LEU A 192 -17.91 1.66 -6.98
N GLU A 193 -17.60 1.20 -8.18
CA GLU A 193 -17.78 -0.21 -8.56
C GLU A 193 -16.74 -1.10 -7.86
N ASP A 194 -16.99 -2.42 -7.78
CA ASP A 194 -16.13 -3.36 -7.05
C ASP A 194 -14.64 -3.28 -7.48
N ILE A 195 -14.39 -3.16 -8.78
CA ILE A 195 -13.02 -3.08 -9.33
C ILE A 195 -12.36 -1.75 -8.94
N GLU A 196 -13.11 -0.65 -8.98
CA GLU A 196 -12.61 0.67 -8.59
C GLU A 196 -12.34 0.74 -7.09
N ALA A 197 -13.18 0.10 -6.28
CA ALA A 197 -12.94 -0.06 -4.85
C ALA A 197 -11.65 -0.87 -4.59
N GLN A 198 -11.42 -1.95 -5.34
CA GLN A 198 -10.17 -2.72 -5.23
C GLN A 198 -8.94 -1.88 -5.60
N VAL A 199 -9.01 -1.14 -6.71
CA VAL A 199 -7.93 -0.23 -7.11
C VAL A 199 -7.72 0.85 -6.04
N LEU A 200 -8.78 1.46 -5.51
CA LEU A 200 -8.66 2.45 -4.44
C LEU A 200 -7.99 1.87 -3.19
N LEU A 201 -8.37 0.66 -2.77
CA LEU A 201 -7.77 0.00 -1.62
C LEU A 201 -6.28 -0.28 -1.84
N HIS A 202 -5.93 -0.70 -3.05
CA HIS A 202 -4.54 -0.91 -3.44
C HIS A 202 -3.72 0.38 -3.39
N VAL A 203 -4.27 1.48 -3.92
CA VAL A 203 -3.68 2.82 -3.84
C VAL A 203 -3.48 3.26 -2.39
N ILE A 204 -4.48 3.06 -1.53
CA ILE A 204 -4.39 3.43 -0.11
C ILE A 204 -3.29 2.64 0.61
N LYS A 205 -3.20 1.33 0.38
CA LYS A 205 -2.17 0.46 1.00
C LYS A 205 -0.76 0.71 0.49
N SER A 206 -0.64 1.22 -0.72
CA SER A 206 0.65 1.56 -1.33
C SER A 206 1.23 2.88 -0.81
N ASP A 207 0.44 3.69 -0.10
CA ASP A 207 0.90 4.92 0.54
C ASP A 207 1.83 4.57 1.73
N SER A 208 2.98 5.25 1.82
CA SER A 208 3.99 5.02 2.85
C SER A 208 3.51 5.40 4.26
N ASP A 209 2.46 6.21 4.37
CA ASP A 209 1.86 6.58 5.65
C ASP A 209 0.68 5.66 6.00
N SER A 210 0.39 4.64 5.19
CA SER A 210 -0.77 3.78 5.41
C SER A 210 -0.61 2.85 6.61
N TRP A 211 -1.68 2.74 7.39
CA TRP A 211 -1.79 1.78 8.46
C TRP A 211 -3.13 1.06 8.39
N PHE A 212 -3.13 -0.26 8.53
CA PHE A 212 -4.33 -1.09 8.52
C PHE A 212 -4.33 -2.11 9.66
N TYR A 213 -5.53 -2.41 10.17
CA TYR A 213 -5.72 -3.47 11.15
C TYR A 213 -7.16 -3.99 11.12
N ARG A 214 -7.35 -5.28 11.30
CA ARG A 214 -8.67 -5.90 11.43
C ARG A 214 -8.96 -6.19 12.89
N TYR A 215 -10.14 -5.78 13.36
CA TYR A 215 -10.59 -6.02 14.73
C TYR A 215 -12.08 -6.35 14.74
N ASN A 216 -12.45 -7.49 15.34
CA ASN A 216 -13.82 -7.99 15.41
C ASN A 216 -14.55 -8.01 14.05
N GLY A 217 -13.86 -8.46 12.99
CA GLY A 217 -14.41 -8.56 11.64
C GLY A 217 -14.45 -7.24 10.84
N GLU A 218 -14.09 -6.11 11.46
CA GLU A 218 -14.10 -4.79 10.83
C GLU A 218 -12.67 -4.36 10.47
N ASP A 219 -12.50 -3.78 9.28
CA ASP A 219 -11.22 -3.20 8.86
C ASP A 219 -11.11 -1.74 9.31
N TYR A 220 -9.99 -1.43 9.97
CA TYR A 220 -9.62 -0.10 10.39
C TYR A 220 -8.40 0.37 9.59
N TYR A 221 -8.35 1.67 9.32
CA TYR A 221 -7.24 2.29 8.64
C TYR A 221 -7.01 3.73 9.12
N LEU A 222 -5.77 4.19 8.95
CA LEU A 222 -5.44 5.61 9.00
C LEU A 222 -4.26 5.92 8.07
N PHE A 223 -4.00 7.22 7.90
CA PHE A 223 -2.75 7.72 7.36
C PHE A 223 -1.98 8.41 8.48
N GLU A 224 -0.75 7.97 8.73
CA GLU A 224 0.20 8.48 9.71
C GLU A 224 0.81 9.84 9.30
N SER A 225 -0.06 10.76 8.85
CA SER A 225 0.27 12.11 8.41
C SER A 225 -0.07 13.14 9.50
N ARG A 226 0.53 14.34 9.42
CA ARG A 226 0.30 15.44 10.39
C ARG A 226 -1.14 15.94 10.43
N ASP A 227 -1.93 15.69 9.39
CA ASP A 227 -3.35 16.08 9.36
C ASP A 227 -4.25 15.17 10.22
N ASN A 228 -3.69 14.12 10.85
CA ASN A 228 -4.43 13.18 11.67
C ASN A 228 -4.51 13.60 13.14
N VAL A 229 -5.70 13.59 13.74
CA VAL A 229 -5.91 14.00 15.13
C VAL A 229 -5.16 13.16 16.18
N ILE A 230 -4.96 11.85 15.97
CA ILE A 230 -4.17 11.02 16.90
C ILE A 230 -2.69 11.38 16.81
N VAL A 231 -2.18 11.58 15.59
CA VAL A 231 -0.79 12.01 15.36
C VAL A 231 -0.56 13.36 16.04
N ASN A 232 -1.46 14.33 15.83
CA ASN A 232 -1.41 15.62 16.53
C ASN A 232 -1.46 15.47 18.07
N SER A 233 -2.28 14.55 18.60
CA SER A 233 -2.31 14.28 20.04
C SER A 233 -0.97 13.72 20.55
N LEU A 234 -0.32 12.82 19.79
CA LEU A 234 1.01 12.30 20.12
C LEU A 234 2.08 13.40 20.09
N GLU A 235 2.05 14.29 19.09
CA GLU A 235 2.94 15.46 19.01
C GLU A 235 2.79 16.37 20.24
N LYS A 236 1.56 16.56 20.73
CA LYS A 236 1.28 17.32 21.97
C LYS A 236 1.81 16.60 23.20
N ILE A 237 1.55 15.29 23.33
CA ILE A 237 2.05 14.48 24.46
C ILE A 237 3.57 14.53 24.53
N LYS A 238 4.25 14.49 23.38
CA LYS A 238 5.72 14.52 23.29
C LYS A 238 6.35 15.74 23.96
N ASN A 239 5.62 16.85 24.10
CA ASN A 239 6.08 18.04 24.82
C ASN A 239 6.25 17.81 26.33
N ILE A 240 5.53 16.84 26.90
CA ILE A 240 5.47 16.61 28.35
C ILE A 240 6.04 15.25 28.73
N ALA A 241 5.90 14.25 27.85
CA ALA A 241 6.37 12.90 28.11
C ALA A 241 6.99 12.27 26.86
N SER A 242 8.12 11.59 27.05
CA SER A 242 8.74 10.78 25.98
C SER A 242 8.29 9.32 26.00
N GLN A 243 7.62 8.87 27.07
CA GLN A 243 7.12 7.51 27.20
C GLN A 243 5.93 7.43 28.17
N GLU A 244 5.09 6.43 28.01
CA GLU A 244 3.96 6.11 28.91
C GLU A 244 3.58 4.63 28.76
N GLU A 245 2.85 4.10 29.74
CA GLU A 245 2.28 2.75 29.65
C GLU A 245 1.23 2.65 28.52
N LEU A 246 1.24 1.54 27.78
CA LEU A 246 0.46 1.33 26.56
C LEU A 246 -1.05 1.50 26.75
N ASN A 247 -1.62 0.88 27.79
CA ASN A 247 -3.06 0.96 28.04
C ASN A 247 -3.47 2.38 28.40
N THR A 248 -2.70 3.04 29.24
CA THR A 248 -2.89 4.44 29.65
C THR A 248 -2.88 5.34 28.43
N LEU A 249 -1.83 5.26 27.60
CA LEU A 249 -1.70 6.10 26.41
C LEU A 249 -2.86 5.88 25.44
N ALA A 250 -3.29 4.64 25.23
CA ALA A 250 -4.43 4.33 24.37
C ALA A 250 -5.75 4.92 24.91
N ILE A 251 -5.99 4.85 26.23
CA ILE A 251 -7.17 5.44 26.88
C ILE A 251 -7.16 6.97 26.73
N VAL A 252 -6.00 7.61 26.92
CA VAL A 252 -5.90 9.06 26.78
C VAL A 252 -6.16 9.50 25.35
N LEU A 253 -5.57 8.81 24.37
CA LEU A 253 -5.81 9.11 22.96
C LEU A 253 -7.29 8.95 22.60
N GLU A 254 -7.94 7.85 23.02
CA GLU A 254 -9.38 7.63 22.81
C GLU A 254 -10.23 8.75 23.43
N ASN A 255 -9.91 9.13 24.66
CA ASN A 255 -10.61 10.18 25.37
C ASN A 255 -10.40 11.56 24.74
N SER A 256 -9.21 11.81 24.16
CA SER A 256 -8.89 13.06 23.47
C SER A 256 -9.71 13.25 22.19
N LEU A 257 -10.08 12.16 21.50
CA LEU A 257 -10.94 12.22 20.31
C LEU A 257 -12.33 12.76 20.65
N LYS A 258 -12.84 12.41 21.83
CA LYS A 258 -14.15 12.86 22.35
C LYS A 258 -14.20 14.36 22.65
N ARG A 259 -13.10 15.09 22.50
CA ARG A 259 -13.08 16.56 22.49
C ARG A 259 -14.00 17.14 21.41
N ARG A 260 -14.31 16.39 20.35
CA ARG A 260 -15.29 16.78 19.33
C ARG A 260 -16.35 15.69 19.20
N THR A 261 -17.55 16.07 18.80
CA THR A 261 -18.57 15.11 18.38
C THR A 261 -18.09 14.42 17.10
N ALA A 262 -18.20 13.10 17.04
CA ALA A 262 -17.79 12.35 15.87
C ALA A 262 -18.58 12.81 14.62
N PRO A 263 -17.89 13.09 13.50
CA PRO A 263 -18.54 13.59 12.29
C PRO A 263 -19.51 12.57 11.70
N LYS A 264 -20.60 13.05 11.10
CA LYS A 264 -21.60 12.24 10.38
C LYS A 264 -22.16 11.05 11.20
N LYS A 265 -22.32 11.22 12.52
CA LYS A 265 -22.80 10.16 13.45
C LYS A 265 -21.96 8.88 13.45
N ARG A 266 -20.69 8.97 13.05
CA ARG A 266 -19.74 7.85 13.08
C ARG A 266 -19.27 7.57 14.50
N LYS A 267 -18.56 6.45 14.68
CA LYS A 267 -17.96 6.08 15.97
C LYS A 267 -16.45 6.28 15.94
N TYR A 268 -15.90 6.72 17.08
CA TYR A 268 -14.47 6.71 17.32
C TYR A 268 -13.94 5.26 17.43
N PRO A 269 -12.65 5.03 17.15
CA PRO A 269 -12.06 3.71 17.25
C PRO A 269 -12.06 3.21 18.70
N PRO A 270 -12.22 1.89 18.92
CA PRO A 270 -12.11 1.32 20.26
C PRO A 270 -10.67 1.39 20.77
N VAL A 271 -10.49 1.37 22.09
CA VAL A 271 -9.17 1.48 22.74
C VAL A 271 -8.21 0.38 22.24
N ASP A 272 -8.67 -0.84 22.00
CA ASP A 272 -7.80 -1.93 21.53
C ASP A 272 -7.23 -1.69 20.13
N VAL A 273 -7.99 -1.03 19.24
CA VAL A 273 -7.48 -0.62 17.92
C VAL A 273 -6.41 0.46 18.07
N ILE A 274 -6.56 1.37 19.03
CA ILE A 274 -5.53 2.38 19.35
C ILE A 274 -4.29 1.72 19.97
N LYS A 275 -4.44 0.73 20.86
CA LYS A 275 -3.30 -0.03 21.39
C LYS A 275 -2.52 -0.69 20.27
N GLN A 276 -3.21 -1.37 19.35
CA GLN A 276 -2.57 -2.01 18.22
C GLN A 276 -1.85 -0.97 17.34
N TYR A 277 -2.46 0.19 17.11
CA TYR A 277 -1.82 1.29 16.41
C TYR A 277 -0.52 1.72 17.10
N LEU A 278 -0.54 1.98 18.41
CA LEU A 278 0.66 2.34 19.18
C LEU A 278 1.74 1.25 19.18
N GLN A 279 1.39 -0.01 18.99
CA GLN A 279 2.38 -1.10 18.88
C GLN A 279 3.02 -1.21 17.49
N SER A 280 2.38 -0.66 16.47
CA SER A 280 2.73 -0.87 15.06
C SER A 280 3.01 0.40 14.26
N SER A 281 2.80 1.57 14.87
CA SER A 281 3.04 2.88 14.31
C SER A 281 4.53 3.15 14.09
N LYS A 282 4.86 3.90 13.05
CA LYS A 282 6.23 4.39 12.81
C LYS A 282 6.69 5.45 13.83
N TYR A 283 5.76 6.04 14.58
CA TYR A 283 6.04 7.09 15.57
C TYR A 283 6.25 6.56 16.98
N THR A 284 6.19 5.24 17.19
CA THR A 284 6.28 4.65 18.52
C THR A 284 7.22 3.45 18.59
N GLN A 285 7.75 3.23 19.78
CA GLN A 285 8.59 2.07 20.09
C GLN A 285 8.12 1.37 21.35
N ILE A 286 7.87 0.08 21.27
CA ILE A 286 7.46 -0.74 22.41
C ILE A 286 8.67 -1.33 23.12
N LYS A 287 8.65 -1.25 24.46
CA LYS A 287 9.53 -1.98 25.38
C LYS A 287 8.68 -2.59 26.48
N GLY A 288 8.25 -3.83 26.27
CA GLY A 288 7.26 -4.48 27.13
C GLY A 288 5.94 -3.74 27.17
N SER A 289 5.52 -3.26 28.35
CA SER A 289 4.29 -2.47 28.52
C SER A 289 4.44 -0.97 28.21
N ILE A 290 5.67 -0.49 27.99
CA ILE A 290 5.96 0.94 27.80
C ILE A 290 6.06 1.29 26.32
N VAL A 291 5.39 2.38 25.95
CA VAL A 291 5.45 3.00 24.62
C VAL A 291 6.35 4.22 24.70
N GLN A 292 7.45 4.19 23.96
CA GLN A 292 8.28 5.36 23.70
C GLN A 292 7.74 6.12 22.49
N ILE A 293 7.61 7.43 22.61
CA ILE A 293 7.02 8.30 21.59
C ILE A 293 8.17 8.97 20.83
N ASN A 294 8.26 8.68 19.53
CA ASN A 294 9.33 9.09 18.62
C ASN A 294 8.75 9.93 17.47
N ILE A 295 8.17 11.08 17.83
CA ILE A 295 7.60 12.05 16.89
C ILE A 295 8.15 13.45 17.20
N GLU A 296 8.04 14.36 16.23
CA GLU A 296 8.36 15.78 16.43
C GLU A 296 7.41 16.45 17.44
N LEU A 297 7.88 17.53 18.05
CA LEU A 297 7.10 18.30 19.02
C LEU A 297 6.00 19.10 18.33
N GLY A 298 4.76 18.94 18.81
CA GLY A 298 3.61 19.72 18.38
C GLY A 298 3.46 21.03 19.14
N LYS A 299 2.61 21.92 18.66
CA LYS A 299 2.28 23.16 19.39
C LYS A 299 1.22 22.90 20.45
N LEU A 300 1.53 23.24 21.70
CA LEU A 300 0.55 23.33 22.78
C LEU A 300 -0.17 24.68 22.75
N THR A 301 -1.47 24.67 22.99
CA THR A 301 -2.25 25.89 23.28
C THR A 301 -1.89 26.45 24.65
N ASP A 302 -2.19 27.72 24.92
CA ASP A 302 -1.80 28.35 26.18
C ASP A 302 -2.48 27.71 27.40
N ILE A 303 -3.73 27.25 27.27
CA ILE A 303 -4.40 26.48 28.32
C ILE A 303 -3.80 25.08 28.52
N GLU A 304 -3.32 24.44 27.45
CA GLU A 304 -2.62 23.14 27.52
C GLU A 304 -1.26 23.30 28.22
N LYS A 305 -0.53 24.40 27.98
CA LYS A 305 0.69 24.74 28.71
C LYS A 305 0.40 25.02 30.19
N ALA A 306 -0.63 25.82 30.46
CA ALA A 306 -1.01 26.20 31.82
C ALA A 306 -1.36 24.98 32.68
N VAL A 307 -2.19 24.07 32.17
CA VAL A 307 -2.56 22.84 32.89
C VAL A 307 -1.38 21.87 33.01
N GLY A 308 -0.54 21.77 31.98
CA GLY A 308 0.67 20.95 32.01
C GLY A 308 1.65 21.39 33.09
N ASN A 309 1.97 22.69 33.13
CA ASN A 309 2.88 23.28 34.12
C ASN A 309 2.31 23.15 35.54
N TYR A 310 1.04 23.49 35.74
CA TYR A 310 0.40 23.42 37.05
C TYR A 310 0.41 21.99 37.62
N LEU A 311 0.04 21.00 36.81
CA LEU A 311 0.09 19.62 37.26
C LEU A 311 1.51 19.10 37.40
N SER A 312 2.49 19.65 36.66
CA SER A 312 3.90 19.29 36.79
C SER A 312 4.51 19.72 38.14
N GLU A 313 3.96 20.76 38.75
CA GLU A 313 4.47 21.36 40.01
C GLU A 313 3.58 21.07 41.23
N SER A 314 2.31 20.70 41.02
CA SER A 314 1.34 20.45 42.08
C SER A 314 0.97 18.97 42.26
N ASN A 315 0.38 18.66 43.41
CA ASN A 315 -0.25 17.37 43.72
C ASN A 315 -1.76 17.34 43.39
N ALA A 316 -2.25 18.33 42.63
CA ALA A 316 -3.66 18.40 42.26
C ALA A 316 -4.05 17.17 41.42
N ASN A 317 -5.15 16.51 41.79
CA ASN A 317 -5.61 15.30 41.12
C ASN A 317 -7.13 15.22 40.95
N ASP A 318 -7.87 16.27 41.31
CA ASP A 318 -9.32 16.36 41.20
C ASP A 318 -9.76 17.51 40.28
N TYR A 319 -10.95 17.36 39.68
CA TYR A 319 -11.49 18.36 38.75
C TYR A 319 -11.68 19.75 39.39
N PRO A 320 -12.32 19.90 40.58
CA PRO A 320 -12.52 21.22 41.19
C PRO A 320 -11.23 22.02 41.35
N THR A 321 -10.17 21.41 41.87
CA THR A 321 -8.87 22.06 42.08
C THR A 321 -8.28 22.56 40.76
N ILE A 322 -8.23 21.70 39.74
CA ILE A 322 -7.67 22.04 38.43
C ILE A 322 -8.51 23.09 37.71
N SER A 323 -9.84 22.95 37.76
CA SER A 323 -10.77 23.87 37.10
C SER A 323 -10.70 25.28 37.70
N ASN A 324 -10.67 25.40 39.03
CA ASN A 324 -10.56 26.69 39.72
C ASN A 324 -9.25 27.41 39.36
N TYR A 325 -8.14 26.68 39.28
CA TYR A 325 -6.86 27.26 38.85
C TYR A 325 -6.96 27.82 37.42
N LEU A 326 -7.49 27.05 36.46
CA LEU A 326 -7.60 27.51 35.08
C LEU A 326 -8.57 28.70 34.93
N ILE A 327 -9.69 28.70 35.67
CA ILE A 327 -10.62 29.84 35.69
C ILE A 327 -9.94 31.09 36.27
N SER A 328 -9.08 30.93 37.28
CA SER A 328 -8.34 32.07 37.88
C SER A 328 -7.36 32.73 36.90
N LEU A 329 -6.91 32.00 35.88
CA LEU A 329 -6.10 32.54 34.78
C LEU A 329 -6.93 33.23 33.68
N GLY A 330 -8.26 33.30 33.83
CA GLY A 330 -9.15 33.97 32.89
C GLY A 330 -9.70 33.08 31.77
N TYR A 331 -9.58 31.75 31.87
CA TYR A 331 -10.17 30.84 30.88
C TYR A 331 -11.66 30.57 31.14
N ASP A 332 -12.47 30.61 30.08
CA ASP A 332 -13.90 30.32 30.17
C ASP A 332 -14.18 28.86 30.55
N LYS A 333 -15.19 28.66 31.39
CA LYS A 333 -15.58 27.34 31.91
C LYS A 333 -15.76 26.25 30.83
N PRO A 334 -16.43 26.50 29.68
CA PRO A 334 -16.55 25.47 28.63
C PRO A 334 -15.20 25.02 28.05
N LEU A 335 -14.22 25.93 27.96
CA LEU A 335 -12.88 25.61 27.48
C LEU A 335 -12.08 24.85 28.55
N VAL A 336 -12.21 25.24 29.81
CA VAL A 336 -11.63 24.55 30.97
C VAL A 336 -12.15 23.12 31.04
N ASP A 337 -13.47 22.93 31.03
CA ASP A 337 -14.11 21.60 31.08
C ASP A 337 -13.59 20.72 29.95
N LYS A 338 -13.60 21.24 28.72
CA LYS A 338 -13.12 20.52 27.55
C LYS A 338 -11.64 20.13 27.66
N THR A 339 -10.83 20.98 28.27
CA THR A 339 -9.39 20.72 28.47
C THR A 339 -9.17 19.71 29.57
N VAL A 340 -9.83 19.83 30.72
CA VAL A 340 -9.65 18.88 31.82
C VAL A 340 -10.20 17.50 31.48
N PHE A 341 -11.36 17.41 30.82
CA PHE A 341 -11.99 16.13 30.50
C PHE A 341 -11.42 15.43 29.27
N HIS A 342 -10.90 16.16 28.26
CA HIS A 342 -10.51 15.59 26.97
C HIS A 342 -9.15 16.06 26.46
N SER A 343 -8.27 16.54 27.34
CA SER A 343 -6.88 16.85 26.96
C SER A 343 -6.11 15.58 26.63
N PRO A 344 -5.28 15.60 25.57
CA PRO A 344 -4.35 14.51 25.29
C PRO A 344 -3.21 14.43 26.32
N LEU A 345 -3.06 15.41 27.22
CA LEU A 345 -1.98 15.45 28.22
C LEU A 345 -2.36 14.78 29.55
N LEU A 346 -3.66 14.51 29.74
CA LEU A 346 -4.23 14.10 31.02
C LEU A 346 -4.78 12.68 30.94
N PHE A 347 -4.34 11.84 31.87
CA PHE A 347 -5.04 10.60 32.16
C PHE A 347 -6.16 10.86 33.17
N VAL A 348 -7.36 10.39 32.84
CA VAL A 348 -8.56 10.53 33.66
C VAL A 348 -8.99 9.14 34.12
N ASP A 349 -8.73 8.84 35.38
CA ASP A 349 -9.18 7.62 36.04
C ASP A 349 -10.64 7.79 36.46
N LYS A 350 -11.48 6.83 36.05
CA LYS A 350 -12.93 6.80 36.32
C LYS A 350 -13.35 5.56 37.13
N SER A 351 -12.38 4.82 37.67
CA SER A 351 -12.61 3.56 38.38
C SER A 351 -13.48 3.71 39.64
N GLU A 352 -13.38 4.83 40.34
CA GLU A 352 -14.17 5.13 41.56
C GLU A 352 -15.60 5.62 41.29
N GLY A 353 -16.06 5.51 40.04
CA GLY A 353 -17.43 5.86 39.65
C GLY A 353 -17.62 7.33 39.29
N LYS A 354 -18.88 7.73 39.08
CA LYS A 354 -19.22 9.10 38.64
C LYS A 354 -18.83 10.10 39.74
N PHE A 355 -18.31 11.26 39.32
CA PHE A 355 -17.90 12.39 40.17
C PHE A 355 -16.64 12.18 41.03
N HIS A 356 -16.03 10.98 41.03
CA HIS A 356 -14.78 10.68 41.74
C HIS A 356 -13.63 10.45 40.76
N TYR A 357 -13.52 11.32 39.75
CA TYR A 357 -12.48 11.19 38.73
C TYR A 357 -11.15 11.71 39.25
N LYS A 358 -10.09 10.93 39.03
CA LYS A 358 -8.72 11.33 39.35
C LYS A 358 -7.97 11.68 38.07
N TYR A 359 -7.21 12.76 38.13
CA TYR A 359 -6.48 13.32 37.02
C TYR A 359 -4.99 13.23 37.29
N ARG A 360 -4.22 12.80 36.29
CA ARG A 360 -2.76 12.90 36.33
C ARG A 360 -2.21 13.33 34.99
N LEU A 361 -1.04 13.96 35.04
CA LEU A 361 -0.23 14.20 33.86
C LEU A 361 0.34 12.87 33.32
N ILE A 362 0.40 12.74 32.00
CA ILE A 362 1.14 11.64 31.35
C ILE A 362 2.64 11.74 31.66
N GLY A 363 3.32 10.59 31.70
CA GLY A 363 4.78 10.46 31.85
C GLY A 363 5.26 10.25 33.28
N ARG A 364 4.37 10.28 34.28
CA ARG A 364 4.73 10.22 35.71
C ARG A 364 4.80 8.82 36.33
N SER A 365 4.26 7.79 35.67
CA SER A 365 4.01 6.47 36.29
C SER A 365 4.94 5.34 35.83
N VAL A 366 6.07 5.64 35.18
CA VAL A 366 6.87 4.62 34.51
C VAL A 366 8.02 4.13 35.41
N ASN A 367 7.71 3.21 36.32
CA ASN A 367 8.70 2.40 37.04
C ASN A 367 8.42 0.92 36.75
N ASN A 368 8.92 0.45 35.61
CA ASN A 368 9.29 -0.93 35.29
C ASN A 368 9.40 -1.02 33.75
N ALA A 369 10.63 -0.93 33.25
CA ALA A 369 10.91 -1.29 31.87
C ALA A 369 11.13 -2.79 31.81
N ASP A 370 10.14 -3.54 31.35
CA ASP A 370 10.38 -4.93 30.95
C ASP A 370 11.36 -4.93 29.77
N MET A 371 12.25 -5.92 29.73
CA MET A 371 13.17 -6.07 28.60
C MET A 371 12.36 -6.38 27.33
N PRO A 372 12.62 -5.68 26.22
CA PRO A 372 11.91 -5.91 24.97
C PRO A 372 12.17 -7.33 24.49
N ASN A 373 11.11 -8.02 24.07
CA ASN A 373 11.25 -9.35 23.48
C ASN A 373 11.84 -9.27 22.06
N MET A 374 12.24 -10.43 21.52
CA MET A 374 12.86 -10.49 20.19
C MET A 374 11.94 -9.94 19.08
N TYR A 375 10.63 -10.13 19.21
CA TYR A 375 9.67 -9.60 18.24
C TYR A 375 9.72 -8.06 18.18
N GLU A 376 9.69 -7.40 19.34
CA GLU A 376 9.77 -5.95 19.46
C GLU A 376 11.07 -5.41 18.86
N VAL A 377 12.20 -6.07 19.15
CA VAL A 377 13.50 -5.66 18.59
C VAL A 377 13.51 -5.72 17.06
N PHE A 378 13.03 -6.80 16.45
CA PHE A 378 12.99 -6.91 14.99
C PHE A 378 12.00 -5.94 14.36
N ARG A 379 10.83 -5.75 14.96
CA ARG A 379 9.84 -4.78 14.50
C ARG A 379 10.42 -3.37 14.46
N GLN A 380 11.18 -2.99 15.47
CA GLN A 380 11.84 -1.68 15.53
C GLN A 380 12.95 -1.52 14.49
N LYS A 381 13.74 -2.57 14.24
CA LYS A 381 14.71 -2.58 13.13
C LYS A 381 14.00 -2.36 11.78
N LEU A 382 12.86 -3.00 11.56
CA LEU A 382 12.07 -2.86 10.32
C LEU A 382 11.52 -1.44 10.15
N ILE A 383 10.86 -0.89 11.17
CA ILE A 383 10.34 0.49 11.16
C ILE A 383 11.45 1.51 10.86
N LYS A 384 12.61 1.35 11.50
CA LYS A 384 13.76 2.25 11.27
C LYS A 384 14.29 2.13 9.83
N ALA A 385 14.28 0.93 9.25
CA ALA A 385 14.69 0.72 7.87
C ALA A 385 13.69 1.28 6.84
N SER A 386 12.42 1.47 7.25
CA SER A 386 11.31 1.94 6.41
C SER A 386 10.92 3.40 6.62
N LEU A 387 11.77 4.23 7.25
CA LEU A 387 11.45 5.65 7.53
C LEU A 387 11.09 6.45 6.26
N ASP A 388 11.74 6.14 5.13
CA ASP A 388 11.45 6.72 3.80
C ASP A 388 10.60 5.78 2.92
N GLY A 389 9.91 4.81 3.54
CA GLY A 389 9.24 3.70 2.89
C GLY A 389 10.11 2.44 2.75
N THR A 390 9.43 1.30 2.60
CA THR A 390 10.02 -0.04 2.41
C THR A 390 10.70 -0.23 1.04
N ASP A 391 10.33 0.56 0.04
CA ASP A 391 10.92 0.48 -1.31
C ASP A 391 12.20 1.33 -1.43
N GLY A 392 13.27 0.76 -1.99
CA GLY A 392 14.53 1.47 -2.27
C GLY A 392 14.47 2.36 -3.52
N SER A 393 15.25 3.44 -3.53
CA SER A 393 15.34 4.42 -4.64
C SER A 393 16.47 4.13 -5.65
N GLY A 394 17.08 2.93 -5.62
CA GLY A 394 18.16 2.55 -6.53
C GLY A 394 17.69 2.20 -7.95
N SER A 395 18.64 2.07 -8.89
CA SER A 395 18.38 1.57 -10.26
C SER A 395 17.83 0.13 -10.28
N VAL A 396 18.02 -0.61 -9.18
CA VAL A 396 17.36 -1.88 -8.87
C VAL A 396 16.43 -1.64 -7.68
N ALA A 397 15.17 -2.04 -7.78
CA ALA A 397 14.21 -1.98 -6.68
C ALA A 397 14.63 -2.94 -5.56
N THR A 398 15.44 -2.46 -4.62
CA THR A 398 15.85 -3.23 -3.43
C THR A 398 14.80 -3.07 -2.34
N ARG A 399 14.25 -4.18 -1.85
CA ARG A 399 13.33 -4.22 -0.70
C ARG A 399 14.15 -4.16 0.60
N LYS A 400 14.10 -3.03 1.32
CA LYS A 400 14.95 -2.79 2.49
C LYS A 400 14.63 -3.74 3.64
N GLU A 401 13.36 -4.12 3.77
CA GLU A 401 12.84 -4.95 4.85
C GLU A 401 13.21 -6.43 4.72
N HIS A 402 13.44 -6.93 3.50
CA HIS A 402 13.56 -8.37 3.24
C HIS A 402 14.74 -9.01 3.97
N HIS A 403 15.88 -8.31 4.03
CA HIS A 403 17.06 -8.80 4.75
C HIS A 403 16.77 -8.97 6.26
N ILE A 404 16.08 -8.00 6.87
CA ILE A 404 15.75 -8.03 8.30
C ILE A 404 14.73 -9.15 8.59
N LEU A 405 13.74 -9.35 7.71
CA LEU A 405 12.78 -10.46 7.82
C LEU A 405 13.45 -11.83 7.66
N SER A 406 14.47 -11.93 6.82
CA SER A 406 15.25 -13.16 6.66
C SER A 406 16.03 -13.50 7.94
N LEU A 407 16.68 -12.50 8.55
CA LEU A 407 17.33 -12.66 9.86
C LEU A 407 16.32 -13.11 10.93
N TRP A 408 15.12 -12.52 10.97
CA TRP A 408 14.07 -12.93 11.90
C TRP A 408 13.73 -14.44 11.80
N LEU A 409 13.71 -15.00 10.60
CA LEU A 409 13.40 -16.42 10.40
C LEU A 409 14.60 -17.33 10.67
N PHE A 410 15.81 -16.93 10.27
CA PHE A 410 16.93 -17.84 10.08
C PHE A 410 18.20 -17.51 10.87
N GLU A 411 18.27 -16.38 11.58
CA GLU A 411 19.44 -16.01 12.36
C GLU A 411 19.82 -17.12 13.36
N GLY A 412 21.09 -17.55 13.30
CA GLY A 412 21.62 -18.62 14.14
C GLY A 412 21.19 -20.05 13.74
N LYS A 413 20.53 -20.25 12.60
CA LYS A 413 20.06 -21.57 12.15
C LYS A 413 20.80 -22.05 10.89
N GLU A 414 21.16 -23.33 10.86
CA GLU A 414 21.62 -24.00 9.64
C GLU A 414 20.48 -24.67 8.87
N LYS A 415 19.45 -25.09 9.59
CA LYS A 415 18.26 -25.76 9.09
C LYS A 415 16.99 -25.22 9.74
N GLU A 416 15.88 -25.26 9.01
CA GLU A 416 14.54 -24.94 9.51
C GLU A 416 13.50 -25.75 8.71
N LYS A 417 12.28 -25.87 9.24
CA LYS A 417 11.19 -26.56 8.54
C LYS A 417 10.42 -25.61 7.64
N CYS A 418 10.08 -26.08 6.44
CA CYS A 418 9.10 -25.40 5.60
C CYS A 418 7.74 -25.35 6.32
N ALA A 419 7.09 -24.19 6.35
CA ALA A 419 5.81 -23.99 7.04
C ALA A 419 4.66 -24.84 6.44
N ILE A 420 4.73 -25.15 5.15
CA ILE A 420 3.68 -25.87 4.40
C ILE A 420 3.94 -27.38 4.38
N CYS A 421 5.07 -27.83 3.81
CA CYS A 421 5.35 -29.27 3.68
C CYS A 421 5.99 -29.89 4.93
N LYS A 422 6.36 -29.09 5.94
CA LYS A 422 6.93 -29.50 7.24
C LYS A 422 8.26 -30.24 7.20
N LYS A 423 8.82 -30.46 6.02
CA LYS A 423 10.16 -31.06 5.83
C LYS A 423 11.23 -30.07 6.28
N GLU A 424 12.31 -30.61 6.83
CA GLU A 424 13.49 -29.84 7.23
C GLU A 424 14.40 -29.62 6.02
N PHE A 425 14.86 -28.38 5.85
CA PHE A 425 15.77 -27.98 4.78
C PHE A 425 16.92 -27.17 5.36
N SER A 426 18.03 -27.10 4.62
CA SER A 426 19.01 -26.05 4.87
C SER A 426 18.37 -24.68 4.66
N VAL A 427 18.77 -23.68 5.45
CA VAL A 427 18.33 -22.29 5.27
C VAL A 427 18.54 -21.80 3.83
N LYS A 428 19.58 -22.28 3.13
CA LYS A 428 19.86 -21.95 1.71
C LYS A 428 18.78 -22.43 0.74
N SER A 429 17.94 -23.37 1.16
CA SER A 429 16.84 -23.93 0.36
C SER A 429 15.47 -23.45 0.83
N LEU A 430 15.44 -22.43 1.69
CA LEU A 430 14.23 -21.78 2.19
C LEU A 430 14.19 -20.32 1.75
N VAL A 431 12.99 -19.84 1.47
CA VAL A 431 12.72 -18.44 1.16
C VAL A 431 11.93 -17.80 2.29
N THR A 432 12.14 -16.49 2.46
CA THR A 432 11.38 -15.64 3.37
C THR A 432 10.10 -15.20 2.66
N ALA A 433 9.12 -16.11 2.61
CA ALA A 433 7.86 -15.88 1.92
C ALA A 433 6.93 -15.01 2.78
N HIS A 434 6.28 -14.01 2.16
CA HIS A 434 5.22 -13.27 2.84
C HIS A 434 3.94 -14.10 2.86
N LYS A 435 3.22 -14.10 4.00
CA LYS A 435 1.92 -14.74 4.14
C LYS A 435 0.84 -14.04 3.30
N LYS A 436 0.94 -12.71 3.20
CA LYS A 436 0.10 -11.88 2.34
C LYS A 436 0.98 -11.29 1.24
N LYS A 437 0.51 -11.27 0.00
CA LYS A 437 1.28 -10.67 -1.10
C LYS A 437 1.70 -9.26 -0.71
N ARG A 438 2.99 -8.96 -0.82
CA ARG A 438 3.58 -7.71 -0.32
C ARG A 438 2.87 -6.46 -0.83
N LYS A 439 2.46 -6.47 -2.09
CA LYS A 439 1.72 -5.35 -2.71
C LYS A 439 0.35 -5.11 -2.06
N ASP A 440 -0.27 -6.17 -1.53
CA ASP A 440 -1.55 -6.11 -0.84
C ASP A 440 -1.38 -5.74 0.65
N CYS A 441 -0.13 -5.66 1.13
CA CYS A 441 0.23 -5.25 2.48
C CYS A 441 0.34 -3.72 2.58
N ALA A 442 -0.26 -3.17 3.63
CA ALA A 442 0.02 -1.81 4.09
C ALA A 442 1.39 -1.72 4.77
N GLU A 443 1.90 -0.50 4.98
CA GLU A 443 3.26 -0.30 5.50
C GLU A 443 3.48 -0.91 6.89
N ASN A 444 2.49 -0.82 7.78
CA ASN A 444 2.55 -1.44 9.12
C ASN A 444 2.52 -2.99 9.10
N GLU A 445 2.01 -3.59 8.02
CA GLU A 445 2.05 -5.04 7.80
C GLU A 445 3.40 -5.46 7.21
N ARG A 446 3.99 -4.67 6.31
CA ARG A 446 5.33 -4.93 5.72
C ARG A 446 6.45 -4.88 6.76
N THR A 447 6.26 -4.05 7.79
CA THR A 447 7.21 -3.88 8.91
C THR A 447 6.92 -4.82 10.09
N ASP A 448 6.01 -5.78 9.94
CA ASP A 448 5.72 -6.78 10.98
C ASP A 448 6.55 -8.06 10.78
N PRO A 449 7.42 -8.47 11.72
CA PRO A 449 8.15 -9.73 11.63
C PRO A 449 7.25 -10.96 11.42
N TYR A 450 6.01 -10.91 11.90
CA TYR A 450 5.05 -12.00 11.72
C TYR A 450 4.40 -12.04 10.33
N ILE A 451 4.72 -11.13 9.40
CA ILE A 451 4.20 -11.20 8.02
C ILE A 451 4.84 -12.32 7.19
N VAL A 452 5.95 -12.91 7.65
CA VAL A 452 6.71 -13.91 6.89
C VAL A 452 6.67 -15.30 7.50
N MET A 453 6.90 -16.32 6.66
CA MET A 453 7.10 -17.71 7.05
C MET A 453 8.11 -18.39 6.10
N PRO A 454 8.83 -19.43 6.54
CA PRO A 454 9.80 -20.12 5.70
C PRO A 454 9.10 -21.08 4.74
N LEU A 455 9.31 -20.94 3.43
CA LEU A 455 8.85 -21.90 2.42
C LEU A 455 10.04 -22.51 1.66
N CYS A 456 9.90 -23.75 1.19
CA CYS A 456 10.95 -24.37 0.39
C CYS A 456 10.89 -23.94 -1.08
N VAL A 457 12.07 -23.76 -1.68
CA VAL A 457 12.22 -23.47 -3.12
C VAL A 457 11.81 -24.67 -4.00
N PHE A 458 11.69 -25.85 -3.41
CA PHE A 458 11.35 -27.11 -4.11
C PHE A 458 9.85 -27.28 -4.40
N GLY A 459 9.03 -26.24 -4.25
CA GLY A 459 7.65 -26.23 -4.73
C GLY A 459 6.65 -25.48 -3.84
N CYS A 460 6.82 -25.47 -2.52
CA CYS A 460 5.87 -24.79 -1.63
C CYS A 460 5.79 -23.28 -1.90
N ASP A 461 6.92 -22.63 -2.17
CA ASP A 461 6.96 -21.21 -2.50
C ASP A 461 6.18 -20.90 -3.78
N TYR A 462 6.49 -21.61 -4.88
CA TYR A 462 5.81 -21.47 -6.16
C TYR A 462 4.30 -21.67 -6.06
N LEU A 463 3.86 -22.76 -5.41
CA LEU A 463 2.43 -23.09 -5.29
C LEU A 463 1.68 -22.05 -4.46
N TYR A 464 2.33 -21.47 -3.45
CA TYR A 464 1.73 -20.47 -2.59
C TYR A 464 1.63 -19.10 -3.29
N GLU A 465 2.72 -18.64 -3.92
CA GLU A 465 2.76 -17.34 -4.61
C GLU A 465 1.76 -17.28 -5.78
N ASN A 466 1.61 -18.39 -6.51
CA ASN A 466 0.64 -18.54 -7.60
C ASN A 466 -0.79 -18.85 -7.12
N ARG A 467 -1.04 -18.88 -5.80
CA ARG A 467 -2.34 -19.18 -5.18
C ARG A 467 -2.95 -20.52 -5.62
N VAL A 468 -2.11 -21.50 -5.98
CA VAL A 468 -2.54 -22.90 -6.19
C VAL A 468 -2.99 -23.49 -4.86
N ILE A 469 -2.24 -23.17 -3.80
CA ILE A 469 -2.57 -23.44 -2.40
C ILE A 469 -2.78 -22.14 -1.64
N TYR A 470 -3.60 -22.19 -0.60
CA TYR A 470 -3.75 -21.12 0.39
C TYR A 470 -3.88 -21.73 1.79
N VAL A 471 -3.78 -20.88 2.81
CA VAL A 471 -3.93 -21.31 4.21
C VAL A 471 -5.25 -20.74 4.74
N ASP A 472 -6.07 -21.60 5.33
CA ASP A 472 -7.32 -21.23 5.97
C ASP A 472 -7.39 -21.83 7.38
N PHE A 473 -7.55 -20.98 8.39
CA PHE A 473 -7.49 -21.37 9.81
C PHE A 473 -6.28 -22.27 10.13
N GLY A 474 -5.13 -21.93 9.53
CA GLY A 474 -3.88 -22.66 9.69
C GLY A 474 -3.79 -24.00 8.96
N VAL A 475 -4.73 -24.32 8.08
CA VAL A 475 -4.75 -25.55 7.27
C VAL A 475 -4.49 -25.20 5.81
N VAL A 476 -3.58 -25.94 5.17
CA VAL A 476 -3.31 -25.83 3.73
C VAL A 476 -4.51 -26.36 2.93
N LYS A 477 -5.06 -25.53 2.05
CA LYS A 477 -6.18 -25.83 1.15
C LYS A 477 -5.83 -25.56 -0.30
N LEU A 478 -6.60 -26.16 -1.20
CA LEU A 478 -6.49 -25.97 -2.65
C LEU A 478 -7.50 -24.95 -3.13
N THR A 479 -7.08 -24.15 -4.10
CA THR A 479 -7.98 -23.30 -4.87
C THR A 479 -8.75 -24.19 -5.85
N ASP A 480 -10.07 -24.02 -5.92
CA ASP A 480 -10.98 -24.89 -6.70
C ASP A 480 -10.73 -24.88 -8.23
N CYS A 481 -9.90 -23.95 -8.72
CA CYS A 481 -9.54 -23.81 -10.13
C CYS A 481 -8.08 -24.25 -10.33
N LEU A 482 -7.81 -25.56 -10.30
CA LEU A 482 -6.55 -26.07 -10.83
C LEU A 482 -6.61 -25.88 -12.36
N GLU A 483 -5.76 -25.02 -12.91
CA GLU A 483 -5.62 -24.86 -14.35
C GLU A 483 -5.18 -26.19 -14.98
N GLU A 484 -5.64 -26.48 -16.20
CA GLU A 484 -5.20 -27.61 -17.01
C GLU A 484 -3.68 -27.47 -17.26
N GLY A 485 -2.85 -28.11 -16.44
CA GLY A 485 -1.39 -27.96 -16.51
C GLY A 485 -0.60 -28.58 -15.35
N TYR A 486 -1.20 -28.76 -14.18
CA TYR A 486 -0.57 -29.46 -13.05
C TYR A 486 -0.67 -30.98 -13.29
N GLY A 487 0.30 -31.58 -13.96
CA GLY A 487 0.34 -33.02 -14.19
C GLY A 487 1.11 -33.75 -13.08
N CYS A 488 2.42 -33.50 -13.02
CA CYS A 488 3.32 -34.12 -12.05
C CYS A 488 3.14 -33.56 -10.63
N GLU A 489 2.74 -32.30 -10.53
CA GLU A 489 2.59 -31.54 -9.29
C GLU A 489 1.44 -32.05 -8.43
N LEU A 490 0.41 -32.68 -9.02
CA LEU A 490 -0.78 -33.15 -8.29
C LEU A 490 -0.43 -34.07 -7.13
N SER A 491 0.52 -34.99 -7.35
CA SER A 491 0.99 -35.90 -6.31
C SER A 491 1.60 -35.14 -5.12
N TYR A 492 2.36 -34.08 -5.41
CA TYR A 492 2.96 -33.23 -4.38
C TYR A 492 1.89 -32.38 -3.67
N ILE A 493 0.96 -31.82 -4.44
CA ILE A 493 -0.14 -30.99 -3.96
C ILE A 493 -1.05 -31.78 -2.99
N GLU A 494 -1.44 -33.00 -3.36
CA GLU A 494 -2.25 -33.86 -2.48
C GLU A 494 -1.51 -34.25 -1.19
N ASN A 495 -0.18 -34.42 -1.26
CA ASN A 495 0.64 -34.70 -0.08
C ASN A 495 0.76 -33.53 0.91
N ILE A 496 0.59 -32.29 0.46
CA ILE A 496 0.65 -31.10 1.33
C ILE A 496 -0.71 -30.58 1.76
N LYS A 497 -1.77 -30.92 1.02
CA LYS A 497 -3.16 -30.58 1.34
C LYS A 497 -3.54 -31.09 2.72
N GLY A 498 -4.21 -30.26 3.51
CA GLY A 498 -4.62 -30.59 4.88
C GLY A 498 -3.51 -30.45 5.93
N ASN A 499 -2.27 -30.15 5.53
CA ASN A 499 -1.21 -29.87 6.50
C ASN A 499 -1.57 -28.67 7.38
N ARG A 500 -1.42 -28.85 8.69
CA ARG A 500 -1.57 -27.78 9.69
C ARG A 500 -0.26 -27.02 9.90
N LEU A 501 -0.26 -25.72 9.72
CA LEU A 501 0.87 -24.87 10.07
C LEU A 501 1.12 -24.91 11.58
N ASP A 502 2.39 -24.79 11.96
CA ASP A 502 2.80 -24.58 13.35
C ASP A 502 2.22 -23.27 13.88
N SER A 503 1.81 -23.25 15.15
CA SER A 503 1.22 -22.07 15.80
C SER A 503 2.14 -20.84 15.75
N LYS A 504 3.47 -21.03 15.71
CA LYS A 504 4.42 -19.91 15.53
C LYS A 504 4.22 -19.18 14.21
N TRP A 505 3.81 -19.87 13.15
CA TRP A 505 3.55 -19.30 11.82
C TRP A 505 2.14 -18.70 11.70
N LEU A 506 1.26 -18.94 12.68
CA LEU A 506 -0.08 -18.35 12.73
C LEU A 506 -0.12 -17.01 13.47
N LYS A 507 0.98 -16.61 14.13
CA LYS A 507 1.10 -15.28 14.73
C LYS A 507 1.02 -14.18 13.67
N GLY A 508 0.55 -13.00 14.08
CA GLY A 508 0.37 -11.82 13.22
C GLY A 508 -1.10 -11.40 13.12
N GLY A 509 -1.40 -10.54 12.16
CA GLY A 509 -2.77 -10.10 11.91
C GLY A 509 -3.64 -11.16 11.25
N ASP A 510 -4.95 -11.15 11.55
CA ASP A 510 -5.94 -12.08 10.98
C ASP A 510 -5.99 -12.08 9.45
N LEU A 511 -5.56 -10.98 8.84
CA LEU A 511 -5.51 -10.74 7.40
C LEU A 511 -4.27 -11.30 6.70
N TYR A 512 -3.31 -11.86 7.44
CA TYR A 512 -2.05 -12.30 6.85
C TYR A 512 -2.22 -13.52 5.96
N PHE A 513 -3.31 -14.28 6.09
CA PHE A 513 -3.65 -15.38 5.20
C PHE A 513 -4.92 -15.05 4.40
N PRO A 514 -4.81 -14.29 3.30
CA PRO A 514 -5.97 -13.95 2.49
C PRO A 514 -6.54 -15.20 1.81
N LYS A 515 -7.87 -15.32 1.82
CA LYS A 515 -8.57 -16.34 1.05
C LYS A 515 -8.59 -15.94 -0.43
N PRO A 516 -8.53 -16.90 -1.37
CA PRO A 516 -8.85 -16.61 -2.76
C PRO A 516 -10.28 -16.10 -2.85
N ASN A 517 -10.50 -15.06 -3.65
CA ASN A 517 -11.85 -14.63 -4.00
C ASN A 517 -12.52 -15.80 -4.71
N LYS A 518 -13.71 -16.22 -4.24
CA LYS A 518 -14.55 -17.09 -5.07
C LYS A 518 -14.76 -16.34 -6.37
N LYS A 519 -14.25 -16.85 -7.50
CA LYS A 519 -14.74 -16.39 -8.80
C LYS A 519 -16.26 -16.52 -8.71
N LYS A 520 -16.99 -15.40 -8.78
CA LYS A 520 -18.37 -15.49 -9.28
C LYS A 520 -18.20 -16.22 -10.61
N GLN A 521 -18.87 -17.35 -10.79
CA GLN A 521 -19.07 -17.92 -12.11
C GLN A 521 -19.57 -16.75 -12.96
N SER A 522 -18.72 -16.24 -13.85
CA SER A 522 -19.19 -15.43 -14.95
C SER A 522 -20.17 -16.33 -15.68
N ASP A 523 -21.41 -15.88 -15.76
CA ASP A 523 -22.43 -16.50 -16.59
C ASP A 523 -21.83 -16.79 -17.98
N ALA A 524 -22.02 -18.03 -18.42
CA ALA A 524 -21.60 -18.54 -19.72
C ALA A 524 -22.21 -17.76 -20.89
#